data_AF-A0A841CZE5-F1
#
_entry.id   AF-A0A841CZE5-F1
#
_cell.length_a   1.000
_cell.length_b   1.000
_cell.length_c   1.000
_cell.angle_alpha   90.00
_cell.angle_beta   90.00
_cell.angle_gamma   90.00
#
_symmetry.space_group_name_H-M   'P 1'
#
loop_
_entity.id
_entity.type
_entity.pdbx_description
1 polymer ?
#
loop_
_entity_poly.entity_id
_entity_poly.type
_entity_poly.pdbx_seq_one_letter_code
_entity_poly.pdbx_strand_id
1 'polypeptide(L)'
;MDEAMVSAERWREQVRARGSIEQDREALARLIEYDHDPFETELYESSSDPRNRLADKAERSYAGQYDRRLRRLRERARHTEADE
;
A
#
# COMPACT_ATOMS: atom_id res chain seq x y z
N MET A 1 -22.34 8.60 7.72
CA MET A 1 -21.19 8.61 6.78
C MET A 1 -21.55 7.73 5.59
N ASP A 2 -21.08 8.07 4.41
CA ASP A 2 -21.22 7.21 3.22
C ASP A 2 -20.44 5.90 3.42
N GLU A 3 -21.10 4.76 3.27
CA GLU A 3 -20.52 3.42 3.47
C GLU A 3 -19.33 3.17 2.53
N ALA A 4 -19.42 3.67 1.29
CA ALA A 4 -18.34 3.57 0.32
C ALA A 4 -17.09 4.34 0.77
N MET A 5 -17.28 5.48 1.44
CA MET A 5 -16.17 6.29 1.97
C MET A 5 -15.46 5.58 3.14
N VAL A 6 -16.22 4.98 4.06
CA VAL A 6 -15.66 4.20 5.19
C VAL A 6 -14.91 2.96 4.69
N SER A 7 -15.48 2.26 3.71
CA SER A 7 -14.83 1.11 3.07
C SER A 7 -13.51 1.50 2.39
N ALA A 8 -13.52 2.61 1.65
CA ALA A 8 -12.31 3.12 0.99
C ALA A 8 -11.24 3.59 1.97
N GLU A 9 -11.62 4.21 3.09
CA GLU A 9 -10.70 4.59 4.16
C GLU A 9 -10.02 3.36 4.77
N ARG A 10 -10.81 2.36 5.15
CA ARG A 10 -10.29 1.10 5.71
C ARG A 10 -9.36 0.37 4.75
N TRP A 11 -9.69 0.34 3.46
CA TRP A 11 -8.83 -0.24 2.43
C TRP A 11 -7.48 0.50 2.34
N ARG A 12 -7.46 1.84 2.36
CA ARG A 12 -6.21 2.61 2.34
C ARG A 12 -5.37 2.37 3.59
N GLU A 13 -6.00 2.26 4.76
CA GLU A 13 -5.30 1.91 6.00
C GLU A 13 -4.63 0.54 5.91
N GLN A 14 -5.33 -0.46 5.37
CA GLN A 14 -4.76 -1.79 5.13
C GLN A 14 -3.57 -1.75 4.16
N VAL A 15 -3.67 -1.02 3.05
CA VAL A 15 -2.58 -0.85 2.09
C VAL A 15 -1.35 -0.18 2.72
N ARG A 16 -1.53 0.71 3.70
CA ARG A 16 -0.42 1.33 4.45
C ARG A 16 0.18 0.40 5.49
N ALA A 17 -0.65 -0.37 6.17
CA ALA A 17 -0.22 -1.27 7.24
C ALA A 17 0.52 -2.50 6.69
N ARG A 18 0.13 -3.01 5.52
CA ARG A 18 0.81 -4.13 4.85
C ARG A 18 2.17 -3.69 4.30
N GLY A 19 3.15 -4.60 4.33
CA GLY A 19 4.38 -4.47 3.54
C GLY A 19 4.10 -4.36 2.02
N SER A 20 5.07 -3.91 1.26
CA SER A 20 4.99 -4.03 -0.21
C SER A 20 5.29 -5.46 -0.65
N ILE A 21 4.74 -5.89 -1.78
CA ILE A 21 5.08 -7.20 -2.38
C ILE A 21 6.59 -7.34 -2.61
N GLU A 22 7.30 -6.24 -2.87
CA GLU A 22 8.76 -6.25 -3.00
C GLU A 22 9.47 -6.68 -1.69
N GLN A 23 9.01 -6.14 -0.56
CA GLN A 23 9.55 -6.47 0.76
C GLN A 23 9.22 -7.91 1.13
N ASP A 24 8.01 -8.37 0.82
CA ASP A 24 7.61 -9.76 1.04
C ASP A 24 8.47 -10.70 0.19
N ARG A 25 8.73 -10.35 -1.08
CA ARG A 25 9.63 -11.11 -1.96
C ARG A 25 11.06 -11.20 -1.38
N GLU A 26 11.60 -10.09 -0.90
CA GLU A 26 12.93 -10.08 -0.27
C GLU A 26 12.97 -10.90 1.03
N ALA A 27 11.89 -10.89 1.81
CA ALA A 27 11.79 -11.72 3.00
C ALA A 27 11.74 -13.22 2.64
N LEU A 28 10.92 -13.58 1.66
CA LEU A 28 10.81 -14.94 1.16
C LEU A 28 12.13 -15.46 0.57
N ALA A 29 12.88 -14.63 -0.16
CA ALA A 29 14.20 -15.01 -0.66
C ALA A 29 15.15 -15.47 0.46
N ARG A 30 15.12 -14.79 1.61
CA ARG A 30 15.95 -15.12 2.77
C ARG A 30 15.47 -16.39 3.48
N LEU A 31 14.16 -16.62 3.52
CA LEU A 31 13.60 -17.82 4.15
C LEU A 31 13.87 -19.07 3.29
N ILE A 32 13.69 -18.96 1.96
CA ILE A 32 14.03 -20.02 1.01
C ILE A 32 15.51 -20.41 1.10
N GLU A 33 16.41 -19.43 1.27
CA GLU A 33 17.84 -19.70 1.46
C GLU A 33 18.12 -20.45 2.78
N TYR A 34 17.28 -20.28 3.79
CA TYR A 34 17.46 -20.85 5.11
C TYR A 34 17.00 -22.32 5.21
N ASP A 35 15.81 -22.64 4.72
CA ASP A 35 15.21 -23.97 4.90
C ASP A 35 14.72 -24.65 3.61
N HIS A 36 14.72 -23.94 2.48
CA HIS A 36 14.20 -24.42 1.19
C HIS A 36 12.76 -24.95 1.26
N ASP A 37 11.89 -24.35 2.08
CA ASP A 37 10.48 -24.72 2.13
C ASP A 37 9.81 -24.51 0.75
N PRO A 38 9.21 -25.57 0.15
CA PRO A 38 8.47 -25.44 -1.10
C PRO A 38 7.33 -24.41 -1.04
N PHE A 39 6.67 -24.24 0.11
CA PHE A 39 5.59 -23.28 0.26
C PHE A 39 6.09 -21.83 0.12
N GLU A 40 7.25 -21.53 0.69
CA GLU A 40 7.87 -20.21 0.56
C GLU A 40 8.31 -19.93 -0.88
N THR A 41 8.74 -20.97 -1.59
CA THR A 41 9.09 -20.90 -3.01
C THR A 41 7.86 -20.53 -3.85
N GLU A 42 6.71 -21.17 -3.62
CA GLU A 42 5.44 -20.82 -4.30
C GLU A 42 5.04 -19.35 -4.02
N LEU A 43 5.16 -18.90 -2.76
CA LEU A 43 4.88 -17.51 -2.39
C LEU A 43 5.86 -16.52 -3.04
N TYR A 44 7.14 -16.89 -3.15
CA TYR A 44 8.16 -16.08 -3.81
C TYR A 44 7.89 -15.95 -5.30
N GLU A 45 7.51 -17.02 -5.97
CA GLU A 45 7.12 -17.00 -7.39
C GLU A 45 5.91 -16.10 -7.63
N SER A 46 4.87 -16.21 -6.79
CA SER A 46 3.70 -15.34 -6.83
C SER A 46 4.07 -13.86 -6.62
N SER A 47 4.96 -13.57 -5.67
CA SER A 47 5.46 -12.22 -5.39
C SER A 47 6.41 -11.69 -6.48
N SER A 48 6.99 -12.60 -7.26
CA SER A 48 7.84 -12.29 -8.41
C SER A 48 7.03 -11.96 -9.68
N ASP A 49 5.73 -12.30 -9.72
CA ASP A 49 4.86 -11.99 -10.86
C ASP A 49 4.83 -10.47 -11.11
N PRO A 50 5.25 -10.01 -12.30
CA PRO A 50 5.25 -8.59 -12.65
C PRO A 50 3.88 -7.93 -12.53
N ARG A 51 2.78 -8.65 -12.79
CA ARG A 51 1.41 -8.14 -12.68
C ARG A 51 1.04 -7.87 -11.23
N ASN A 52 1.39 -8.78 -10.32
CA ASN A 52 1.16 -8.58 -8.88
C ASN A 52 1.93 -7.37 -8.37
N ARG A 53 3.20 -7.24 -8.77
CA ARG A 53 4.04 -6.07 -8.41
C ARG A 53 3.49 -4.77 -8.96
N LEU A 54 2.99 -4.76 -10.20
CA LEU A 54 2.36 -3.58 -10.80
C LEU A 54 1.07 -3.20 -10.07
N ALA A 55 0.24 -4.18 -9.69
CA ALA A 55 -0.97 -3.96 -8.93
C ALA A 55 -0.68 -3.33 -7.55
N ASP A 56 0.22 -3.93 -6.76
CA ASP A 56 0.59 -3.41 -5.43
C ASP A 56 1.14 -1.97 -5.52
N LYS A 57 1.99 -1.69 -6.53
CA LYS A 57 2.49 -0.33 -6.77
C LYS A 57 1.36 0.65 -7.10
N ALA A 58 0.38 0.24 -7.91
CA ALA A 58 -0.76 1.07 -8.26
C ALA A 58 -1.66 1.36 -7.05
N GLU A 59 -1.98 0.33 -6.25
CA GLU A 59 -2.75 0.46 -5.01
C GLU A 59 -2.11 1.44 -4.03
N ARG A 60 -0.81 1.25 -3.77
CA ARG A 60 -0.03 2.12 -2.88
C ARG A 60 0.06 3.55 -3.40
N SER A 61 0.27 3.72 -4.71
CA SER A 61 0.27 5.04 -5.35
C SER A 61 -1.07 5.74 -5.19
N TYR A 62 -2.17 5.03 -5.42
CA TYR A 62 -3.53 5.57 -5.28
C TYR A 62 -3.83 5.97 -3.83
N ALA A 63 -3.50 5.11 -2.86
CA ALA A 63 -3.64 5.42 -1.44
C ALA A 63 -2.84 6.68 -1.05
N GLY A 64 -1.59 6.79 -1.50
CA GLY A 64 -0.75 7.96 -1.24
C GLY A 64 -1.19 9.23 -1.98
N GLN A 65 -1.79 9.12 -3.15
CA GLN A 65 -2.40 10.27 -3.84
C GLN A 65 -3.56 10.86 -3.06
N TYR A 66 -4.41 10.02 -2.46
CA TYR A 66 -5.49 10.48 -1.60
C TYR A 66 -4.96 11.25 -0.38
N ASP A 67 -3.88 10.78 0.26
CA ASP A 67 -3.26 11.51 1.37
C ASP A 67 -2.73 12.88 0.96
N ARG A 68 -2.08 12.96 -0.20
CA ARG A 68 -1.62 14.24 -0.74
C ARG A 68 -2.78 15.19 -0.97
N ARG A 69 -3.92 14.70 -1.48
CA ARG A 69 -5.14 15.49 -1.63
C ARG A 69 -5.65 16.00 -0.28
N LEU A 70 -5.74 15.14 0.74
CA LEU A 70 -6.17 15.54 2.09
C LEU A 70 -5.25 16.60 2.70
N ARG A 71 -3.93 16.45 2.55
CA ARG A 71 -2.96 17.45 3.02
C ARG A 71 -3.19 18.81 2.37
N ARG A 72 -3.36 18.86 1.04
CA ARG A 72 -3.66 20.10 0.31
C ARG A 72 -4.97 20.75 0.76
N LEU A 73 -6.00 19.95 1.06
CA LEU A 73 -7.27 20.48 1.56
C LEU A 73 -7.11 21.13 2.94
N ARG A 74 -6.38 20.47 3.86
CA ARG A 74 -6.07 21.01 5.19
C ARG A 74 -5.19 22.27 5.12
N GLU A 75 -4.30 22.34 4.14
CA GLU A 75 -3.48 23.53 3.89
C GLU A 75 -4.34 24.70 3.40
N ARG A 76 -5.23 24.47 2.43
CA ARG A 76 -6.17 25.50 1.96
C ARG A 76 -7.07 26.04 3.06
N ALA A 77 -7.64 25.16 3.90
CA ALA A 77 -8.48 25.57 5.02
C ALA A 77 -7.73 26.51 5.99
N ARG A 78 -6.47 26.18 6.32
CA ARG A 78 -5.62 27.03 7.16
C ARG A 78 -5.32 28.40 6.56
N HIS A 79 -5.19 28.49 5.23
CA HIS A 79 -5.00 29.78 4.56
C HIS A 79 -6.27 30.63 4.59
N THR A 80 -7.44 30.02 4.39
CA THR A 80 -8.73 30.74 4.49
C THR A 80 -8.98 31.27 5.90
N GLU A 81 -8.65 30.50 6.95
CA GLU A 81 -8.78 30.93 8.35
C GLU A 81 -7.78 32.03 8.76
N ALA A 82 -6.68 32.22 8.02
CA ALA A 82 -5.67 33.23 8.32
C ALA A 82 -5.92 34.57 7.61
N ASP A 83 -6.77 34.58 6.58
CA ASP A 83 -7.18 35.76 5.82
C ASP A 83 -8.48 36.40 6.37
N GLU A 84 -9.10 35.80 7.40
CA GLU A 84 -10.21 36.35 8.22
C GLU A 84 -9.70 36.98 9.53
#